data_AF-A0A9E1AEB9-F1
#
_entry.id   AF-A0A9E1AEB9-F1
#
_cell.length_a   1.000
_cell.length_b   1.000
_cell.length_c   1.000
_cell.angle_alpha   90.00
_cell.angle_beta   90.00
_cell.angle_gamma   90.00
#
_symmetry.space_group_name_H-M   'P 1'
#
loop_
_entity.id
_entity.type
_entity.pdbx_description
1 polymer ?
#
loop_
_entity_poly.entity_id
_entity_poly.type
_entity_poly.pdbx_seq_one_letter_code
_entity_poly.pdbx_strand_id
1 'polypeptide(L)' 'MAKIRKDSYGITLEQMKQYFIEHRRARKTGDKKTMEKIEYHLTYINFHYECALLVSGQYDKLPEVIRNW' A
#
# COMPACT_ATOMS: atom_id res chain seq x y z
N MET A 1 6.81 24.88 0.31
CA MET A 1 6.66 23.47 0.74
C MET A 1 6.52 22.62 -0.51
N ALA A 2 7.63 22.08 -1.04
CA ALA A 2 7.57 21.18 -2.19
C ALA A 2 6.83 19.91 -1.74
N LYS A 3 5.58 19.73 -2.18
CA LYS A 3 4.89 18.44 -2.11
C LYS A 3 5.74 17.49 -2.94
N ILE A 4 6.58 16.69 -2.28
CA ILE A 4 7.32 15.62 -2.93
C ILE A 4 6.24 14.75 -3.59
N ARG A 5 6.17 14.79 -4.92
CA ARG A 5 5.19 13.98 -5.66
C ARG A 5 5.56 12.53 -5.39
N LYS A 6 4.60 11.76 -4.87
CA LYS A 6 4.80 10.33 -4.57
C LYS A 6 5.27 9.52 -5.80
N ASP A 7 5.07 10.04 -7.00
CA ASP A 7 5.68 9.59 -8.27
C ASP A 7 7.20 9.40 -8.22
N SER A 8 7.94 10.16 -7.41
CA SER A 8 9.40 10.04 -7.31
C SER A 8 9.87 8.82 -6.51
N TYR A 9 8.97 8.12 -5.80
CA TYR A 9 9.28 6.91 -5.02
C TYR A 9 9.10 5.61 -5.80
N GLY A 10 8.76 5.69 -7.09
CA GLY A 10 8.79 4.54 -7.99
C GLY A 10 7.53 3.68 -8.03
N ILE A 11 6.40 4.16 -7.50
CA ILE A 11 5.09 3.49 -7.69
C ILE A 11 4.02 4.48 -8.14
N THR A 12 3.13 4.02 -9.01
CA THR A 12 1.96 4.78 -9.46
C THR A 12 0.77 4.54 -8.53
N LEU A 13 -0.20 5.45 -8.58
CA LEU A 13 -1.47 5.31 -7.86
C LEU A 13 -2.22 4.01 -8.24
N GLU A 14 -2.11 3.55 -9.48
CA GLU A 14 -2.69 2.29 -9.93
C GLU A 14 -2.01 1.08 -9.28
N GLN A 15 -0.68 1.08 -9.18
CA GLN A 15 0.06 0.05 -8.46
C GLN A 15 -0.34 0.02 -6.98
N MET A 16 -0.54 1.18 -6.36
CA MET A 16 -1.02 1.27 -4.98
C MET A 16 -2.40 0.62 -4.80
N LYS A 17 -3.35 0.91 -5.70
CA LYS A 17 -4.67 0.27 -5.70
C LYS A 17 -4.57 -1.25 -5.85
N GLN A 18 -3.69 -1.70 -6.74
CA GLN A 18 -3.46 -3.12 -6.97
C GLN A 18 -2.93 -3.82 -5.72
N TYR A 19 -1.96 -3.21 -5.02
CA TYR A 19 -1.43 -3.74 -3.76
C TYR A 19 -2.51 -3.89 -2.69
N PHE A 20 -3.45 -2.95 -2.58
CA PHE A 20 -4.56 -3.12 -1.65
C PHE A 20 -5.47 -4.30 -1.99
N ILE A 21 -5.76 -4.52 -3.28
CA ILE A 21 -6.59 -5.64 -3.74
C ILE A 21 -5.87 -6.97 -3.50
N GLU A 22 -4.59 -7.07 -3.88
CA GLU A 22 -3.78 -8.27 -3.71
C GLU A 22 -3.55 -8.58 -2.24
N HIS A 23 -3.22 -7.59 -1.41
CA HIS A 23 -3.05 -7.76 0.02
C HIS A 23 -4.36 -8.22 0.69
N ARG A 24 -5.52 -7.67 0.29
CA ARG A 24 -6.83 -8.09 0.79
C ARG A 24 -7.14 -9.53 0.41
N ARG A 25 -6.84 -9.94 -0.82
CA ARG A 25 -7.02 -11.33 -1.29
C ARG A 25 -6.09 -12.28 -0.53
N ALA A 26 -4.80 -11.94 -0.46
CA ALA A 26 -3.79 -12.72 0.24
C ALA A 26 -4.13 -12.92 1.72
N ARG A 27 -4.63 -11.88 2.40
CA ARG A 27 -5.13 -12.00 3.78
C ARG A 27 -6.33 -12.93 3.91
N LYS A 28 -7.22 -12.94 2.91
CA LYS A 28 -8.41 -13.81 2.89
C LYS A 28 -8.04 -15.28 2.63
N THR A 29 -7.01 -15.53 1.83
CA THR A 29 -6.53 -16.88 1.49
C THR A 29 -5.43 -17.39 2.42
N GLY A 30 -4.87 -16.53 3.29
CA GLY A 30 -3.73 -16.87 4.16
C GLY A 30 -2.38 -16.88 3.45
N ASP A 31 -2.27 -16.26 2.28
CA ASP A 31 -1.02 -16.15 1.51
C ASP A 31 -0.07 -15.10 2.13
N LYS A 32 0.67 -15.55 3.16
CA LYS A 32 1.63 -14.70 3.88
C LYS A 32 2.72 -14.14 2.98
N LYS A 33 3.18 -14.92 1.99
CA LYS A 33 4.29 -14.53 1.12
C LYS A 33 3.92 -13.31 0.28
N THR A 34 2.69 -13.27 -0.23
CA THR A 34 2.18 -12.10 -0.97
C THR A 34 1.98 -10.89 -0.05
N MET A 35 1.49 -11.11 1.18
CA MET A 35 1.37 -10.03 2.17
C MET A 35 2.74 -9.40 2.50
N GLU A 36 3.70 -10.23 2.91
CA GLU A 36 5.06 -9.80 3.27
C GLU A 36 5.77 -9.09 2.12
N LYS A 37 5.59 -9.56 0.88
CA LYS A 37 6.18 -8.93 -0.31
C LYS A 37 5.66 -7.50 -0.51
N ILE A 38 4.35 -7.30 -0.35
CA ILE A 38 3.72 -5.98 -0.49
C ILE A 38 4.15 -5.07 0.66
N GLU A 39 4.10 -5.56 1.89
CA GLU A 39 4.50 -4.82 3.10
C GLU A 39 5.98 -4.40 3.05
N TYR A 40 6.87 -5.31 2.65
CA TYR A 40 8.30 -5.03 2.47
C TYR A 40 8.54 -3.98 1.40
N HIS A 41 7.87 -4.09 0.24
CA HIS A 41 8.04 -3.14 -0.84
C HIS A 41 7.60 -1.74 -0.42
N LEU A 42 6.41 -1.60 0.18
CA LEU A 42 5.91 -0.31 0.69
C LEU A 42 6.82 0.30 1.76
N THR A 43 7.35 -0.53 2.66
CA THR A 43 8.32 -0.10 3.67
C THR A 43 9.61 0.41 3.02
N TYR A 44 10.11 -0.28 1.99
CA TYR A 44 11.33 0.11 1.26
C TYR A 44 11.20 1.46 0.56
N ILE A 45 10.04 1.77 -0.01
CA ILE A 45 9.77 3.05 -0.69
C ILE A 45 9.28 4.16 0.26
N ASN A 46 9.36 3.98 1.59
CA ASN A 46 8.90 4.90 2.65
C ASN A 46 7.37 5.11 2.75
N PHE A 47 6.56 4.17 2.28
CA PHE A 47 5.09 4.16 2.41
C PHE A 47 4.63 3.45 3.69
N HIS A 48 5.20 3.86 4.83
CA HIS A 48 4.94 3.20 6.13
C HIS A 48 3.49 3.38 6.59
N TYR A 49 2.85 4.52 6.29
CA TYR A 49 1.46 4.77 6.67
C TYR A 49 0.53 3.76 5.98
N GLU A 50 0.68 3.59 4.67
CA GLU A 50 -0.13 2.69 3.88
C GLU A 50 0.17 1.22 4.20
N CYS A 51 1.44 0.89 4.47
CA CYS A 51 1.81 -0.43 4.98
C CYS A 51 1.10 -0.74 6.30
N ALA A 52 1.08 0.20 7.25
CA ALA A 52 0.39 0.03 8.53
C ALA A 52 -1.13 -0.17 8.36
N LEU A 53 -1.76 0.51 7.39
CA LEU A 53 -3.17 0.29 7.04
C LEU A 53 -3.42 -1.15 6.55
N LEU A 54 -2.54 -1.66 5.67
CA LEU A 54 -2.62 -3.02 5.14
C LEU A 54 -2.45 -4.09 6.23
N VAL A 55 -1.41 -3.96 7.05
CA VAL A 55 -1.12 -4.88 8.19
C VAL A 55 -2.27 -4.88 9.19
N SER A 56 -2.85 -3.72 9.47
CA SER A 56 -4.01 -3.58 10.36
C SER A 56 -5.33 -4.07 9.74
N GLY A 57 -5.34 -4.34 8.43
CA GLY A 57 -6.55 -4.74 7.70
C GLY A 57 -7.55 -3.60 7.48
N GLN A 58 -7.11 -2.34 7.62
CA GLN A 58 -7.93 -1.13 7.46
C GLN A 58 -8.03 -0.75 5.97
N TYR A 59 -8.54 -1.65 5.14
CA TYR A 59 -8.69 -1.41 3.70
C TYR A 59 -9.70 -0.29 3.38
N ASP A 60 -10.60 0.04 4.31
CA ASP A 60 -11.60 1.12 4.18
C ASP A 60 -10.98 2.52 4.09
N LYS A 61 -9.73 2.69 4.52
CA LYS A 61 -8.99 3.97 4.42
C LYS A 61 -8.25 4.16 3.09
N LEU A 62 -8.34 3.19 2.17
CA LEU A 62 -7.80 3.31 0.82
C LEU A 62 -8.28 4.58 0.06
N PRO A 63 -9.57 4.99 0.11
CA PRO A 63 -10.02 6.20 -0.58
C PRO A 63 -9.34 7.46 -0.06
N GLU A 64 -9.00 7.52 1.23
CA GLU A 64 -8.29 8.65 1.83
C GLU A 64 -6.83 8.71 1.37
N VAL A 65 -6.16 7.55 1.29
CA VAL A 65 -4.81 7.43 0.73
C VAL A 65 -4.78 7.88 -0.72
N ILE A 66 -5.76 7.45 -1.52
CA ILE A 66 -5.90 7.83 -2.93
C ILE A 66 -6.15 9.34 -3.07
N ARG A 67 -6.99 9.92 -2.21
CA ARG A 67 -7.30 11.36 -2.24
C ARG A 67 -6.12 12.24 -1.84
N ASN A 68 -5.23 11.73 -0.99
CA ASN A 68 -4.04 12.44 -0.49
C ASN A 68 -2.75 12.12 -1.27
N TRP A 69 -2.85 11.39 -2.38
CA TRP A 69 -1.75 11.10 -3.30
C TRP A 69 -1.38 12.32 -4.14
#